data_AF-A0A973BQ30-F1
#
_entry.id   AF-A0A973BQ30-F1
#
_cell.length_a   1.000
_cell.length_b   1.000
_cell.length_c   1.000
_cell.angle_alpha   90.00
_cell.angle_beta   90.00
_cell.angle_gamma   90.00
#
_symmetry.space_group_name_H-M   'P 1'
#
loop_
_entity.id
_entity.type
_entity.pdbx_description
1 polymer ?
#
loop_
_entity_poly.entity_id
_entity_poly.type
_entity_poly.pdbx_seq_one_letter_code
_entity_poly.pdbx_strand_id
1 'polypeptide(L)'
;MDASHELLSANDSINLISPCFTFAATFTAATTADFTAELSFYYSMYGADMGSLKVGVTQDNAVSWQNIWHKSGQQHTSASSWSLATISLTQYSAALFQLRFSGQVIGGNKGDISLDNISVTTTNSPAVEELDQQVDDISFTEQDAVELSVLVYSQEFVISGMNTEIELSIENGESAFSCQSDNYINETIKVKEGDSLCVRHIRARYYTRS
;
A
#
# COMPACT_ATOMS: atom_id res chain seq x y z
N MET A 1 -10.46 -25.52 10.41
CA MET A 1 -10.10 -26.53 9.40
C MET A 1 -10.58 -27.85 9.97
N ASP A 2 -11.68 -28.38 9.42
CA ASP A 2 -12.17 -29.71 9.80
C ASP A 2 -11.38 -30.73 8.98
N ALA A 3 -10.41 -31.36 9.64
CA ALA A 3 -9.70 -32.49 9.09
C ALA A 3 -10.48 -33.75 9.47
N SER A 4 -11.49 -34.07 8.66
CA SER A 4 -12.16 -35.37 8.75
C SER A 4 -11.12 -36.49 8.82
N HIS A 5 -11.32 -37.37 9.80
CA HIS A 5 -10.39 -38.35 10.36
C HIS A 5 -9.80 -39.39 9.39
N GLU A 6 -10.12 -39.33 8.09
CA GLU A 6 -9.80 -40.39 7.12
C GLU A 6 -8.55 -40.11 6.27
N LEU A 7 -7.98 -38.90 6.32
CA LEU A 7 -6.87 -38.52 5.42
C LEU A 7 -5.58 -38.05 6.10
N LEU A 8 -5.56 -37.94 7.44
CA LEU A 8 -4.37 -37.51 8.19
C LEU A 8 -3.91 -38.58 9.17
N SER A 9 -2.63 -38.89 9.10
CA SER A 9 -1.91 -39.82 9.97
C SER A 9 -1.06 -39.06 10.99
N ALA A 10 -0.61 -39.75 12.05
CA ALA A 10 0.22 -39.12 13.07
C ALA A 10 1.48 -38.50 12.45
N ASN A 11 1.79 -37.27 12.88
CA ASN A 11 2.85 -36.37 12.39
C ASN A 11 2.53 -35.63 11.08
N ASP A 12 1.40 -35.89 10.42
CA ASP A 12 0.97 -35.07 9.29
C ASP A 12 0.73 -33.62 9.72
N SER A 13 0.97 -32.69 8.80
CA SER A 13 0.86 -31.27 9.06
C SER A 13 0.02 -30.59 7.98
N ILE A 14 -0.97 -29.81 8.41
CA ILE A 14 -1.73 -28.91 7.55
C ILE A 14 -1.13 -27.52 7.67
N ASN A 15 -0.91 -26.88 6.52
CA ASN A 15 -0.33 -25.54 6.46
C ASN A 15 -1.31 -24.56 5.81
N LEU A 16 -1.64 -23.49 6.51
CA LEU A 16 -2.22 -22.28 5.91
C LEU A 16 -1.07 -21.32 5.62
N ILE A 17 -0.85 -21.01 4.35
CA ILE A 17 0.17 -20.06 3.90
C ILE A 17 -0.53 -18.75 3.57
N SER A 18 -0.03 -17.64 4.12
CA SER A 18 -0.52 -16.31 3.77
C SER A 18 -0.04 -15.87 2.38
N PRO A 19 -0.65 -14.82 1.81
CA PRO A 19 0.00 -14.03 0.76
C PRO A 19 1.36 -13.48 1.21
N CYS A 20 2.15 -13.00 0.26
CA CYS A 20 3.33 -12.19 0.56
C CYS A 20 2.87 -10.83 1.13
N PHE A 21 3.38 -10.51 2.31
CA PHE A 21 3.23 -9.20 2.92
C PHE A 21 4.48 -8.38 2.66
N THR A 22 4.29 -7.10 2.43
CA THR A 22 5.31 -6.09 2.60
C THR A 22 4.68 -4.94 3.35
N PHE A 23 5.40 -4.39 4.33
CA PHE A 23 4.99 -3.15 4.98
C PHE A 23 5.62 -1.93 4.31
N ALA A 24 6.39 -2.12 3.23
CA ALA A 24 7.03 -1.05 2.50
C ALA A 24 6.00 -0.19 1.77
N ALA A 25 5.55 0.87 2.42
CA ALA A 25 5.56 2.16 1.75
C ALA A 25 6.76 2.94 2.28
N THR A 26 7.51 3.51 1.33
CA THR A 26 8.34 4.71 1.44
C THR A 26 8.48 5.32 2.85
N PHE A 27 9.15 4.62 3.76
CA PHE A 27 9.57 5.20 5.03
C PHE A 27 10.85 5.98 4.77
N THR A 28 10.80 7.31 4.86
CA THR A 28 12.03 8.08 5.03
C THR A 28 12.61 7.75 6.41
N ALA A 29 13.93 7.64 6.53
CA ALA A 29 14.60 7.16 7.75
C ALA A 29 14.26 7.93 9.04
N ALA A 30 13.57 9.08 8.93
CA ALA A 30 13.16 9.94 10.02
C ALA A 30 11.93 9.47 10.83
N THR A 31 11.14 8.47 10.38
CA THR A 31 9.87 8.06 11.04
C THR A 31 9.86 6.62 11.58
N THR A 32 11.02 5.99 11.73
CA THR A 32 11.15 4.57 12.15
C THR A 32 10.82 4.30 13.63
N ALA A 33 10.66 5.34 14.46
CA ALA A 33 10.48 5.18 15.90
C ALA A 33 9.06 4.69 16.31
N ASP A 34 8.03 4.93 15.49
CA ASP A 34 6.63 4.66 15.85
C ASP A 34 5.95 3.59 14.98
N PHE A 35 6.70 2.97 14.06
CA PHE A 35 6.16 1.87 13.26
C PHE A 35 6.14 0.58 14.07
N THR A 36 4.94 0.02 14.25
CA THR A 36 4.76 -1.33 14.77
C THR A 36 3.92 -2.14 13.80
N ALA A 37 4.23 -3.44 13.71
CA ALA A 37 3.43 -4.41 12.99
C ALA A 37 3.12 -5.58 13.90
N GLU A 38 1.90 -6.10 13.80
CA GLU A 38 1.39 -7.12 14.70
C GLU A 38 0.56 -8.16 13.93
N LEU A 39 0.77 -9.43 14.25
CA LEU A 39 -0.15 -10.52 13.95
C LEU A 39 -0.99 -10.80 15.20
N SER A 40 -2.30 -10.82 15.04
CA SER A 40 -3.25 -11.28 16.05
C SER A 40 -4.17 -12.36 15.49
N PHE A 41 -4.53 -13.33 16.31
CA PHE A 41 -5.52 -14.36 15.97
C PHE A 41 -6.06 -15.03 17.22
N TYR A 42 -7.30 -15.52 17.14
CA TYR A 42 -7.87 -16.40 18.16
C TYR A 42 -7.60 -17.86 17.80
N TYR A 43 -7.33 -18.68 18.82
CA TYR A 43 -7.18 -20.12 18.66
C TYR A 43 -7.95 -20.90 19.72
N SER A 44 -8.44 -22.07 19.35
CA SER A 44 -9.00 -23.08 20.25
C SER A 44 -8.27 -24.41 20.05
N MET A 45 -7.88 -25.02 21.17
CA MET A 45 -7.13 -26.28 21.24
C MET A 45 -7.59 -27.02 22.50
N TYR A 46 -8.60 -27.90 22.35
CA TYR A 46 -9.16 -28.73 23.41
C TYR A 46 -9.22 -30.20 22.96
N GLY A 47 -8.80 -31.13 23.83
CA GLY A 47 -8.81 -32.56 23.54
C GLY A 47 -7.55 -33.29 24.00
N ALA A 48 -7.70 -34.57 24.36
CA ALA A 48 -6.62 -35.42 24.87
C ALA A 48 -5.58 -35.77 23.79
N ASP A 49 -5.99 -35.83 22.53
CA ASP A 49 -5.16 -36.17 21.37
C ASP A 49 -4.70 -34.90 20.63
N MET A 50 -4.59 -33.78 21.35
CA MET A 50 -4.25 -32.49 20.77
C MET A 50 -2.80 -32.47 20.27
N GLY A 51 -2.65 -32.12 19.00
CA GLY A 51 -1.34 -31.95 18.38
C GLY A 51 -0.69 -30.60 18.69
N SER A 52 -0.02 -30.01 17.70
CA SER A 52 0.64 -28.71 17.86
C SER A 52 0.24 -27.70 16.80
N LEU A 53 0.22 -26.43 17.17
CA LEU A 53 0.02 -25.30 16.28
C LEU A 53 1.27 -24.41 16.33
N LYS A 54 1.79 -24.07 15.16
CA LYS A 54 2.98 -23.21 15.00
C LYS A 54 2.68 -22.07 14.03
N VAL A 55 3.24 -20.89 14.29
CA VAL A 55 3.31 -19.80 13.32
C VAL A 55 4.76 -19.66 12.88
N GLY A 56 4.98 -19.80 11.58
CA GLY A 56 6.27 -19.58 10.94
C GLY A 56 6.28 -18.31 10.10
N VAL A 57 7.47 -17.75 9.90
CA VAL A 57 7.76 -16.66 8.96
C VAL A 57 8.85 -17.11 7.97
N THR A 58 8.75 -16.65 6.73
CA THR A 58 9.79 -16.80 5.71
C THR A 58 10.03 -15.44 5.04
N GLN A 59 11.29 -15.15 4.70
CA GLN A 59 11.70 -14.00 3.89
C GLN A 59 12.47 -14.45 2.63
N ASP A 60 12.48 -15.76 2.34
CA ASP A 60 13.26 -16.39 1.27
C ASP A 60 12.37 -17.20 0.32
N ASN A 61 11.14 -16.72 0.08
CA ASN A 61 10.15 -17.37 -0.78
C ASN A 61 9.84 -18.82 -0.35
N ALA A 62 9.61 -19.02 0.95
CA ALA A 62 9.26 -20.30 1.56
C ALA A 62 10.33 -21.40 1.46
N VAL A 63 11.58 -21.05 1.15
CA VAL A 63 12.73 -21.98 1.18
C VAL A 63 13.00 -22.42 2.61
N SER A 64 12.97 -21.50 3.58
CA SER A 64 13.09 -21.79 5.00
C SER A 64 12.03 -21.07 5.82
N TRP A 65 11.68 -21.66 6.97
CA TRP A 65 10.65 -21.15 7.86
C TRP A 65 11.19 -21.04 9.28
N GLN A 66 11.24 -19.81 9.81
CA GLN A 66 11.54 -19.55 11.21
C GLN A 66 10.26 -19.65 12.03
N ASN A 67 10.26 -20.44 13.10
CA ASN A 67 9.13 -20.52 14.04
C ASN A 67 9.11 -19.29 14.96
N ILE A 68 8.03 -18.53 14.95
CA ILE A 68 7.86 -17.30 15.73
C ILE A 68 6.84 -17.44 16.87
N TRP A 69 6.01 -18.48 16.84
CA TRP A 69 5.05 -18.79 17.90
C TRP A 69 4.65 -20.27 17.86
N HIS A 70 4.41 -20.89 19.01
CA HIS A 70 3.91 -22.27 19.05
C HIS A 70 3.12 -22.61 20.32
N LYS A 71 2.23 -23.59 20.19
CA LYS A 71 1.53 -24.29 21.28
C LYS A 71 1.41 -25.78 20.97
N SER A 72 1.40 -26.62 22.01
CA SER A 72 1.32 -28.08 21.88
C SER A 72 0.46 -28.67 22.99
N GLY A 73 -0.34 -29.69 22.65
CA GLY A 73 -1.26 -30.32 23.59
C GLY A 73 -2.45 -29.43 23.92
N GLN A 74 -3.33 -29.93 24.80
CA GLN A 74 -4.54 -29.22 25.23
C GLN A 74 -4.18 -27.87 25.87
N GLN A 75 -4.76 -26.78 25.35
CA GLN A 75 -4.57 -25.43 25.89
C GLN A 75 -5.79 -24.92 26.67
N HIS A 76 -6.94 -25.55 26.48
CA HIS A 76 -8.21 -25.09 27.03
C HIS A 76 -8.91 -26.17 27.86
N THR A 77 -9.90 -25.78 28.65
CA THR A 77 -10.70 -26.69 29.49
C THR A 77 -12.03 -27.07 28.86
N SER A 78 -12.45 -26.40 27.78
CA SER A 78 -13.62 -26.72 26.98
C SER A 78 -13.39 -26.44 25.49
N ALA A 79 -14.18 -27.07 24.62
CA ALA A 79 -14.18 -26.83 23.18
C ALA A 79 -14.71 -25.44 22.78
N SER A 80 -15.39 -24.74 23.69
CA SER A 80 -15.91 -23.39 23.48
C SER A 80 -14.95 -22.28 23.90
N SER A 81 -13.82 -22.64 24.51
CA SER A 81 -12.83 -21.68 25.00
C SER A 81 -11.87 -21.28 23.88
N TRP A 82 -11.48 -20.00 23.88
CA TRP A 82 -10.57 -19.41 22.92
C TRP A 82 -9.54 -18.55 23.63
N SER A 83 -8.34 -18.47 23.05
CA SER A 83 -7.27 -17.59 23.49
C SER A 83 -6.82 -16.70 22.36
N LEU A 84 -6.52 -15.43 22.67
CA LEU A 84 -5.90 -14.50 21.73
C LEU A 84 -4.38 -14.69 21.76
N ALA A 85 -3.78 -14.83 20.57
CA ALA A 85 -2.34 -14.77 20.39
C ALA A 85 -1.98 -13.46 19.69
N THR A 86 -0.91 -12.82 20.18
CA THR A 86 -0.39 -11.56 19.66
C THR A 86 1.12 -11.69 19.46
N ILE A 87 1.61 -11.39 18.26
CA ILE A 87 3.02 -11.57 17.87
C ILE A 87 3.48 -10.31 17.13
N SER A 88 4.58 -9.70 17.61
CA SER A 88 5.19 -8.58 16.90
C SER A 88 5.84 -9.07 15.59
N LEU A 89 5.51 -8.38 14.50
CA LEU A 89 6.09 -8.54 13.18
C LEU A 89 7.02 -7.39 12.79
N THR A 90 7.21 -6.39 13.67
CA THR A 90 7.97 -5.17 13.38
C THR A 90 9.36 -5.44 12.82
N GLN A 91 10.03 -6.50 13.28
CA GLN A 91 11.36 -6.90 12.82
C GLN A 91 11.41 -7.39 11.36
N TYR A 92 10.28 -7.74 10.75
CA TYR A 92 10.19 -8.26 9.39
C TYR A 92 9.79 -7.18 8.36
N SER A 93 9.65 -5.92 8.78
CA SER A 93 9.09 -4.83 7.97
C SER A 93 9.96 -4.35 6.81
N ALA A 94 11.27 -4.62 6.85
CA ALA A 94 12.21 -4.18 5.84
C ALA A 94 12.22 -5.03 4.56
N ALA A 95 11.51 -6.16 4.52
CA ALA A 95 11.49 -7.06 3.37
C ALA A 95 10.13 -7.74 3.20
N LEU A 96 9.92 -8.30 2.01
CA LEU A 96 8.80 -9.21 1.75
C LEU A 96 8.88 -10.41 2.69
N PHE A 97 7.75 -10.80 3.27
CA PHE A 97 7.65 -11.98 4.11
C PHE A 97 6.32 -12.72 3.90
N GLN A 98 6.29 -14.01 4.22
CA GLN A 98 5.06 -14.79 4.32
C GLN A 98 4.93 -15.41 5.70
N LEU A 99 3.69 -15.63 6.13
CA LEU A 99 3.34 -16.32 7.36
C LEU A 99 2.77 -17.70 7.04
N ARG A 100 3.01 -18.65 7.94
CA ARG A 100 2.45 -19.99 7.88
C ARG A 100 1.90 -20.40 9.23
N PHE A 101 0.63 -20.76 9.27
CA PHE A 101 0.07 -21.53 10.38
C PHE A 101 0.21 -23.01 10.06
N SER A 102 0.89 -23.76 10.92
CA SER A 102 1.13 -25.19 10.76
C SER A 102 0.49 -25.94 11.91
N GLY A 103 -0.57 -26.69 11.62
CA GLY A 103 -1.22 -27.61 12.56
C GLY A 103 -0.70 -29.02 12.33
N GLN A 104 0.01 -29.58 13.31
CA GLN A 104 0.49 -30.96 13.26
C GLN A 104 -0.40 -31.85 14.11
N VAL A 105 -0.87 -32.96 13.55
CA VAL A 105 -1.67 -33.97 14.27
C VAL A 105 -0.76 -35.02 14.91
N ILE A 106 -1.20 -35.59 16.04
CA ILE A 106 -0.48 -36.69 16.71
C ILE A 106 -1.20 -38.05 16.59
N GLY A 107 -2.29 -38.10 15.80
CA GLY A 107 -3.20 -39.23 15.73
C GLY A 107 -4.20 -39.24 16.89
N GLY A 108 -5.19 -40.14 16.84
CA GLY A 108 -6.29 -40.19 17.84
C GLY A 108 -7.44 -39.27 17.48
N ASN A 109 -8.60 -39.47 18.13
CA ASN A 109 -9.89 -38.88 17.73
C ASN A 109 -10.44 -37.79 18.65
N LYS A 110 -9.64 -37.32 19.61
CA LYS A 110 -10.06 -36.30 20.57
C LYS A 110 -9.14 -35.09 20.51
N GLY A 111 -9.13 -34.37 19.39
CA GLY A 111 -8.45 -33.09 19.31
C GLY A 111 -8.68 -32.37 17.98
N ASP A 112 -9.11 -31.11 18.06
CA ASP A 112 -9.28 -30.22 16.91
C ASP A 112 -8.59 -28.88 17.15
N ILE A 113 -7.89 -28.37 16.13
CA ILE A 113 -7.29 -27.04 16.16
C ILE A 113 -8.16 -26.09 15.33
N SER A 114 -8.67 -25.05 15.99
CA SER A 114 -9.46 -24.00 15.35
C SER A 114 -8.76 -22.66 15.45
N LEU A 115 -8.90 -21.86 14.40
CA LEU A 115 -8.36 -20.52 14.26
C LEU A 115 -9.49 -19.59 13.84
N ASP A 116 -9.51 -18.37 14.36
CA ASP A 116 -10.47 -17.34 13.96
C ASP A 116 -9.87 -15.93 14.09
N ASN A 117 -10.51 -14.95 13.44
CA ASN A 117 -10.15 -13.53 13.51
C ASN A 117 -8.64 -13.25 13.30
N ILE A 118 -8.05 -13.88 12.28
CA ILE A 118 -6.64 -13.67 11.92
C ILE A 118 -6.50 -12.27 11.31
N SER A 119 -5.68 -11.42 11.91
CA SER A 119 -5.46 -10.05 11.48
C SER A 119 -3.98 -9.66 11.54
N VAL A 120 -3.54 -8.94 10.51
CA VAL A 120 -2.23 -8.29 10.48
C VAL A 120 -2.47 -6.79 10.43
N THR A 121 -1.95 -6.07 11.43
CA THR A 121 -2.15 -4.62 11.57
C THR A 121 -0.83 -3.88 11.68
N THR A 122 -0.88 -2.58 11.36
CA THR A 122 0.26 -1.66 11.52
C THR A 122 -0.20 -0.34 12.14
N THR A 123 0.65 0.33 12.94
CA THR A 123 0.32 1.62 13.57
C THR A 123 0.54 2.82 12.66
N ASN A 124 1.39 2.67 11.63
CA ASN A 124 1.67 3.67 10.61
C ASN A 124 1.57 3.00 9.23
N SER A 125 0.36 2.56 8.86
CA SER A 125 0.11 2.27 7.45
C SER A 125 0.40 3.58 6.70
N PRO A 126 1.12 3.58 5.57
CA PRO A 126 1.02 4.71 4.67
C PRO A 126 -0.46 5.00 4.49
N ALA A 127 -0.87 6.26 4.67
CA ALA A 127 -2.02 6.72 3.93
C ALA A 127 -1.72 6.31 2.49
N VAL A 128 -2.63 5.57 1.85
CA VAL A 128 -2.63 5.55 0.40
C VAL A 128 -2.80 7.03 0.06
N GLU A 129 -1.71 7.70 -0.32
CA GLU A 129 -1.78 9.01 -0.93
C GLU A 129 -2.69 8.77 -2.15
N GLU A 130 -3.97 9.10 -2.02
CA GLU A 130 -4.93 9.01 -3.11
C GLU A 130 -4.30 9.74 -4.29
N LEU A 131 -4.25 9.08 -5.44
CA LEU A 131 -3.59 9.61 -6.61
C LEU A 131 -4.29 10.91 -7.03
N ASP A 132 -3.68 12.05 -6.72
CA ASP A 132 -4.22 13.35 -7.06
C ASP A 132 -3.60 13.79 -8.39
N GLN A 133 -4.39 13.61 -9.45
CA GLN A 133 -4.09 14.07 -10.81
C GLN A 133 -4.82 15.38 -11.13
N GLN A 134 -5.55 15.95 -10.17
CA GLN A 134 -6.29 17.18 -10.38
C GLN A 134 -5.38 18.36 -10.03
N VAL A 135 -4.89 19.05 -11.06
CA VAL A 135 -4.25 20.35 -10.86
C VAL A 135 -5.28 21.33 -10.29
N ASP A 136 -4.87 22.15 -9.33
CA ASP A 136 -5.66 23.29 -8.87
C ASP A 136 -5.98 24.27 -10.03
N ASP A 137 -7.06 25.05 -9.88
CA ASP A 137 -7.47 26.03 -10.88
C ASP A 137 -6.36 27.08 -11.14
N ILE A 138 -5.94 27.18 -12.40
CA ILE A 138 -5.04 28.25 -12.86
C ILE A 138 -5.91 29.44 -13.30
N SER A 139 -5.71 30.60 -12.67
CA SER A 139 -6.42 31.83 -13.04
C SER A 139 -5.54 32.77 -13.87
N PHE A 140 -6.13 33.32 -14.93
CA PHE A 140 -5.50 34.36 -15.76
C PHE A 140 -6.18 35.70 -15.51
N THR A 141 -5.38 36.76 -15.37
CA THR A 141 -5.92 38.13 -15.38
C THR A 141 -6.16 38.57 -16.82
N GLU A 142 -7.33 39.16 -17.09
CA GLU A 142 -7.60 39.79 -18.38
C GLU A 142 -6.57 40.89 -18.68
N GLN A 143 -6.13 40.97 -19.93
CA GLN A 143 -5.26 42.05 -20.41
C GLN A 143 -6.04 43.00 -21.32
N ASP A 144 -6.12 44.26 -20.94
CA ASP A 144 -6.73 45.32 -21.74
C ASP A 144 -5.74 45.87 -22.79
N ALA A 145 -6.26 46.25 -23.96
CA ALA A 145 -5.54 46.97 -25.02
C ALA A 145 -4.30 46.27 -25.66
N VAL A 146 -4.26 44.93 -25.67
CA VAL A 146 -3.22 44.17 -26.40
C VAL A 146 -3.40 44.28 -27.93
N GLU A 147 -2.32 44.49 -28.68
CA GLU A 147 -2.33 44.51 -30.15
C GLU A 147 -2.82 43.18 -30.77
N LEU A 148 -3.53 43.26 -31.91
CA LEU A 148 -4.05 42.06 -32.60
C LEU A 148 -2.92 41.27 -33.26
N SER A 149 -3.06 39.93 -33.32
CA SER A 149 -2.09 39.02 -33.94
C SER A 149 -0.69 39.04 -33.31
N VAL A 150 -0.58 39.42 -32.03
CA VAL A 150 0.66 39.38 -31.24
C VAL A 150 0.63 38.20 -30.27
N LEU A 151 1.81 37.64 -29.97
CA LEU A 151 2.00 36.65 -28.91
C LEU A 151 1.80 37.30 -27.54
N VAL A 152 0.96 36.68 -26.72
CA VAL A 152 0.74 37.08 -25.34
C VAL A 152 1.27 36.00 -24.43
N TYR A 153 2.04 36.39 -23.43
CA TYR A 153 2.66 35.51 -22.45
C TYR A 153 1.92 35.61 -21.12
N SER A 154 1.72 34.47 -20.45
CA SER A 154 1.34 34.45 -19.05
C SER A 154 2.49 34.86 -18.15
N GLN A 155 2.19 35.13 -16.88
CA GLN A 155 3.20 35.04 -15.84
C GLN A 155 3.57 33.57 -15.61
N GLU A 156 4.70 33.35 -14.95
CA GLU A 156 5.06 32.03 -14.46
C GLU A 156 4.09 31.60 -13.35
N PHE A 157 3.56 30.39 -13.48
CA PHE A 157 2.72 29.77 -12.46
C PHE A 157 3.32 28.44 -12.03
N VAL A 158 3.11 28.07 -10.77
CA VAL A 158 3.63 26.83 -10.20
C VAL A 158 2.52 25.79 -10.22
N ILE A 159 2.84 24.60 -10.68
CA ILE A 159 1.96 23.44 -10.58
C ILE A 159 1.86 23.03 -9.12
N SER A 160 0.63 23.05 -8.59
CA SER A 160 0.30 22.62 -7.24
C SER A 160 -0.89 21.67 -7.19
N GLY A 161 -1.03 20.97 -6.07
CA GLY A 161 -2.19 20.15 -5.76
C GLY A 161 -2.12 18.71 -6.28
N MET A 162 -0.99 18.28 -6.87
CA MET A 162 -0.85 16.91 -7.38
C MET A 162 0.25 16.14 -6.68
N ASN A 163 0.14 14.82 -6.66
CA ASN A 163 1.17 13.93 -6.08
C ASN A 163 1.78 12.93 -7.09
N THR A 164 1.47 13.09 -8.38
CA THR A 164 2.06 12.33 -9.49
C THR A 164 2.39 13.24 -10.68
N GLU A 165 3.27 12.76 -11.57
CA GLU A 165 3.45 13.40 -12.87
C GLU A 165 2.18 13.22 -13.72
N ILE A 166 1.76 14.30 -14.39
CA ILE A 166 0.67 14.30 -15.35
C ILE A 166 1.10 14.86 -16.70
N GLU A 167 0.31 14.57 -17.72
CA GLU A 167 0.45 15.10 -19.06
C GLU A 167 -0.50 16.29 -19.25
N LEU A 168 0.05 17.49 -19.46
CA LEU A 168 -0.69 18.71 -19.74
C LEU A 168 -0.63 19.07 -21.23
N SER A 169 -1.77 19.43 -21.82
CA SER A 169 -1.86 19.98 -23.17
C SER A 169 -2.63 21.30 -23.16
N ILE A 170 -2.17 22.27 -23.94
CA ILE A 170 -2.83 23.58 -24.07
C ILE A 170 -3.55 23.63 -25.42
N GLU A 171 -4.88 23.81 -25.40
CA GLU A 171 -5.64 23.97 -26.64
C GLU A 171 -5.40 25.37 -27.24
N ASN A 172 -5.01 25.45 -28.52
CA ASN A 172 -4.74 26.69 -29.23
C ASN A 172 -3.66 27.59 -28.57
N GLY A 173 -2.72 26.98 -27.85
CA GLY A 173 -1.60 27.66 -27.19
C GLY A 173 -0.36 26.79 -27.10
N GLU A 174 0.70 27.36 -26.54
CA GLU A 174 1.98 26.67 -26.34
C GLU A 174 2.44 26.85 -24.89
N SER A 175 3.18 25.88 -24.36
CA SER A 175 3.73 25.90 -22.99
C SER A 175 5.26 25.79 -22.98
N ALA A 176 5.89 26.31 -21.92
CA ALA A 176 7.32 26.18 -21.65
C ALA A 176 7.59 26.19 -20.12
N PHE A 177 8.63 25.49 -19.67
CA PHE A 177 9.14 25.55 -18.28
C PHE A 177 9.86 26.85 -17.94
N SER A 178 10.10 27.72 -18.91
CA SER A 178 10.72 29.03 -18.69
C SER A 178 10.19 30.06 -19.66
N CYS A 179 9.57 31.11 -19.11
CA CYS A 179 9.09 32.29 -19.83
C CYS A 179 10.19 33.02 -20.62
N GLN A 180 11.48 32.77 -20.30
CA GLN A 180 12.62 33.45 -20.92
C GLN A 180 13.28 32.63 -22.04
N SER A 181 12.73 31.45 -22.36
CA SER A 181 13.21 30.61 -23.46
C SER A 181 12.28 30.69 -24.66
N ASP A 182 12.82 30.59 -25.89
CA ASP A 182 12.02 30.46 -27.11
C ASP A 182 11.45 29.04 -27.31
N ASN A 183 11.63 28.14 -26.32
CA ASN A 183 11.30 26.72 -26.39
C ASN A 183 9.85 26.43 -25.97
N TYR A 184 8.92 27.12 -26.61
CA TYR A 184 7.49 26.86 -26.45
C TYR A 184 7.07 25.72 -27.37
N ILE A 185 6.29 24.78 -26.83
CA ILE A 185 5.78 23.62 -27.57
C ILE A 185 4.25 23.61 -27.59
N ASN A 186 3.66 23.17 -28.71
CA ASN A 186 2.23 22.96 -28.87
C ASN A 186 1.84 21.48 -28.66
N GLU A 187 2.70 20.73 -27.97
CA GLU A 187 2.53 19.31 -27.65
C GLU A 187 2.27 19.14 -26.15
N THR A 188 1.93 17.91 -25.78
CA THR A 188 1.77 17.52 -24.38
C THR A 188 3.10 17.63 -23.62
N ILE A 189 3.06 18.18 -22.40
CA ILE A 189 4.21 18.30 -21.51
C ILE A 189 3.97 17.52 -20.22
N LYS A 190 5.00 16.83 -19.73
CA LYS A 190 4.94 16.11 -18.45
C LYS A 190 5.34 17.04 -17.33
N VAL A 191 4.49 17.20 -16.33
CA VAL A 191 4.69 18.15 -15.22
C VAL A 191 4.47 17.45 -13.90
N LYS A 192 5.17 17.93 -12.86
CA LYS A 192 5.04 17.48 -11.47
C LYS A 192 4.79 18.67 -10.53
N GLU A 193 4.40 18.34 -9.31
CA GLU A 193 4.31 19.30 -8.20
C GLU A 193 5.58 20.14 -8.08
N GLY A 194 5.40 21.46 -8.04
CA GLY A 194 6.47 22.44 -7.92
C GLY A 194 7.14 22.84 -9.24
N ASP A 195 6.74 22.27 -10.38
CA ASP A 195 7.21 22.76 -11.68
C ASP A 195 6.62 24.14 -11.97
N SER A 196 7.48 25.04 -12.47
CA SER A 196 7.06 26.35 -12.94
C SER A 196 6.84 26.34 -14.45
N LEU A 197 5.70 26.87 -14.90
CA LEU A 197 5.32 26.92 -16.30
C LEU A 197 4.87 28.31 -16.73
N CYS A 198 5.01 28.53 -18.03
CA CYS A 198 4.48 29.67 -18.74
C CYS A 198 3.71 29.20 -19.96
N VAL A 199 2.60 29.86 -20.27
CA VAL A 199 1.83 29.62 -21.49
C VAL A 199 1.82 30.85 -22.38
N ARG A 200 1.73 30.64 -23.69
CA ARG A 200 1.53 31.72 -24.65
C ARG A 200 0.45 31.36 -25.67
N HIS A 201 -0.28 32.37 -26.11
CA HIS A 201 -1.31 32.26 -27.15
C HIS A 201 -1.18 33.42 -28.14
N ILE A 202 -1.70 33.22 -29.36
CA ILE A 202 -1.84 34.30 -30.34
C ILE A 202 -3.21 34.94 -30.13
N ARG A 203 -3.26 36.27 -29.91
CA ARG A 203 -4.54 36.98 -29.77
C ARG A 203 -5.41 36.77 -31.00
N ALA A 204 -6.68 36.42 -30.79
CA ALA A 204 -7.66 36.23 -31.85
C ALA A 204 -7.74 37.44 -32.80
N ARG A 205 -7.84 37.18 -34.10
CA ARG A 205 -7.87 38.21 -35.15
C ARG A 205 -9.14 39.08 -35.15
N TYR A 206 -10.15 38.68 -34.38
CA TYR A 206 -11.44 39.37 -34.26
C TYR A 206 -11.86 39.40 -32.79
N TYR A 207 -11.58 40.50 -32.08
CA TYR A 207 -12.18 40.78 -30.78
C TYR A 207 -12.87 42.14 -30.83
N THR A 208 -14.19 42.15 -30.89
CA THR A 208 -15.01 43.34 -30.69
C THR A 208 -15.62 43.27 -29.30
N ARG A 209 -15.20 44.17 -28.40
CA ARG A 209 -15.85 44.36 -27.11
C ARG A 209 -17.25 44.93 -27.38
N SER A 210 -18.31 44.18 -27.07
CA SER A 210 -19.68 44.70 -26.99
C SER A 210 -19.87 45.49 -25.70
#